data_AF-A0A2D7I3X5-F1
#
_entry.id   AF-A0A2D7I3X5-F1
#
_cell.length_a   1.000
_cell.length_b   1.000
_cell.length_c   1.000
_cell.angle_alpha   90.00
_cell.angle_beta   90.00
_cell.angle_gamma   90.00
#
_symmetry.space_group_name_H-M   'P 1'
#
loop_
_entity.id
_entity.type
_entity.pdbx_description
1 polymer ?
#
loop_
_entity_poly.entity_id
_entity_poly.type
_entity_poly.pdbx_seq_one_letter_code
_entity_poly.pdbx_strand_id
1 'polypeptide(L)'
;RLHDIEGSDGRQKSLSEFLIFAMAGGLILLVWLNKPQDYVHLAVLYWPLVALSVFHAHDVLSGHRRRKWIALAIFIIPMLTFAGYSGRLLQKFHEQYDIFLEMERARIYVSSEEAVMLDQVVKYIHENSEADEAVAILPYFPMAHFLANRLGPHRSAYIVWPFPEIPNRDEAIVESMEALETDLVIYNFTQFYSFDPVWEHAPVLFEYLVDNFTIHRVFNTENWVRPPVALGREVLEVDSPVAQILSVNQEGASLWVEQKSAPPRFVSPDVREVYLKEMLWPFRRVIALRPSSGGRESVFSVPLHVPKGGAHLKTAFAVHPQWWSELSSTWVEFGLRLRVGDEVIPLHRQRLEPSRFFQDRAWFELDIDLGEWAGQDVRVEFLNSAGSPRGESLWMAGWEQPEVTVSLQGDGDSANLGLGEDWTEGSSEN
;
A
#
# COMPACT_ATOMS: atom_id res chain seq x y z
N ARG A 1 -37.77 54.05 -39.74
CA ARG A 1 -36.89 52.84 -39.67
C ARG A 1 -35.43 53.22 -39.36
N LEU A 2 -35.19 54.19 -38.47
CA LEU A 2 -33.83 54.60 -38.05
C LEU A 2 -33.77 54.97 -36.54
N HIS A 3 -34.77 54.57 -35.75
CA HIS A 3 -34.84 54.87 -34.31
C HIS A 3 -34.61 53.64 -33.40
N ASP A 4 -34.27 52.47 -33.93
CA ASP A 4 -34.11 51.23 -33.15
C ASP A 4 -32.65 50.81 -32.89
N ILE A 5 -31.64 51.58 -33.32
CA ILE A 5 -30.23 51.16 -33.20
C ILE A 5 -29.59 51.63 -31.88
N GLU A 6 -30.03 52.73 -31.27
CA GLU A 6 -29.47 53.25 -30.01
C GLU A 6 -29.83 52.39 -28.77
N GLY A 7 -30.84 51.53 -28.85
CA GLY A 7 -31.23 50.63 -27.74
C GLY A 7 -30.38 49.37 -27.60
N SER A 8 -29.62 48.99 -28.64
CA SER A 8 -28.85 47.73 -28.64
C SER A 8 -27.52 47.82 -27.89
N ASP A 9 -26.85 48.98 -27.98
CA ASP A 9 -25.57 49.24 -27.30
C ASP A 9 -25.72 49.28 -25.78
N GLY A 10 -26.80 49.89 -25.27
CA GLY A 10 -27.07 49.94 -23.84
C GLY A 10 -27.30 48.54 -23.24
N ARG A 11 -28.04 47.69 -23.96
CA ARG A 11 -28.32 46.31 -23.54
C ARG A 11 -27.07 45.44 -23.58
N GLN A 12 -26.26 45.54 -24.63
CA GLN A 12 -24.99 44.80 -24.73
C GLN A 12 -24.05 45.18 -23.59
N LYS A 13 -23.92 46.49 -23.30
CA LYS A 13 -23.08 46.96 -22.19
C LYS A 13 -23.54 46.44 -20.83
N SER A 14 -24.83 46.49 -20.53
CA SER A 14 -25.36 45.97 -19.25
C SER A 14 -25.22 44.45 -19.14
N LEU A 15 -25.36 43.71 -20.25
CA LEU A 15 -25.12 42.26 -20.26
C LEU A 15 -23.64 41.92 -20.04
N SER A 16 -22.72 42.69 -20.64
CA SER A 16 -21.28 42.54 -20.39
C SER A 16 -20.92 42.85 -18.94
N GLU A 17 -21.45 43.93 -18.35
CA GLU A 17 -21.24 44.27 -16.94
C GLU A 17 -21.76 43.18 -15.99
N PHE A 18 -22.96 42.64 -16.28
CA PHE A 18 -23.53 41.55 -15.50
C PHE A 18 -22.74 40.24 -15.62
N LEU A 19 -22.32 39.85 -16.82
CA LEU A 19 -21.49 38.68 -17.05
C LEU A 19 -20.16 38.77 -16.30
N ILE A 20 -19.53 39.95 -16.29
CA ILE A 20 -18.29 40.18 -15.56
C ILE A 20 -18.52 40.10 -14.05
N PHE A 21 -19.60 40.70 -13.53
CA PHE A 21 -19.93 40.63 -12.11
C PHE A 21 -20.25 39.20 -11.66
N ALA A 22 -21.04 38.47 -12.44
CA ALA A 22 -21.38 37.08 -12.18
C ALA A 22 -20.14 36.17 -12.26
N MET A 23 -19.24 36.40 -13.22
CA MET A 23 -17.97 35.69 -13.33
C MET A 23 -17.05 36.00 -12.15
N ALA A 24 -16.85 37.27 -11.80
CA ALA A 24 -16.02 37.67 -10.67
C ALA A 24 -16.58 37.15 -9.32
N GLY A 25 -17.88 37.24 -9.11
CA GLY A 25 -18.55 36.69 -7.92
C GLY A 25 -18.47 35.16 -7.86
N GLY A 26 -18.67 34.48 -8.99
CA GLY A 26 -18.49 33.04 -9.11
C GLY A 26 -17.07 32.59 -8.82
N LEU A 27 -16.07 33.35 -9.25
CA LEU A 27 -14.64 33.09 -9.00
C LEU A 27 -14.25 33.31 -7.54
N ILE A 28 -14.73 34.36 -6.89
CA ILE A 28 -14.52 34.58 -5.45
C ILE A 28 -15.15 33.45 -4.63
N LEU A 29 -16.36 33.03 -5.01
CA LEU A 29 -17.02 31.88 -4.39
C LEU A 29 -16.22 30.60 -4.60
N LEU A 30 -15.65 30.40 -5.80
CA LEU A 30 -14.79 29.26 -6.15
C LEU A 30 -13.50 29.25 -5.30
N VAL A 31 -12.85 30.39 -5.10
CA VAL A 31 -11.67 30.54 -4.20
C VAL A 31 -12.04 30.19 -2.76
N TRP A 32 -13.19 30.67 -2.30
CA TRP A 32 -13.62 30.49 -0.93
C TRP A 32 -14.01 29.03 -0.63
N LEU A 33 -14.67 28.37 -1.58
CA LEU A 33 -15.06 26.96 -1.50
C LEU A 33 -13.88 26.01 -1.76
N ASN A 34 -12.98 26.36 -2.67
CA ASN A 34 -11.81 25.55 -3.05
C ASN A 34 -10.53 26.29 -2.66
N LYS A 35 -10.24 26.32 -1.35
CA LYS A 35 -8.97 26.87 -0.85
C LYS A 35 -7.82 26.18 -1.60
N PRO A 36 -6.94 26.93 -2.28
CA PRO A 36 -5.85 26.35 -3.05
C PRO A 36 -4.98 25.50 -2.11
N GLN A 37 -4.83 24.22 -2.44
CA GLN A 37 -4.06 23.28 -1.63
C GLN A 37 -2.56 23.38 -1.94
N ASP A 38 -2.19 23.82 -3.15
CA ASP A 38 -0.81 24.01 -3.58
C ASP A 38 -0.64 25.19 -4.56
N TYR A 39 0.61 25.49 -4.92
CA TYR A 39 0.96 26.54 -5.87
C TYR A 39 0.50 26.23 -7.30
N VAL A 40 0.37 24.95 -7.70
CA VAL A 40 -0.06 24.58 -9.06
C VAL A 40 -1.53 24.91 -9.26
N HIS A 41 -2.37 24.62 -8.27
CA HIS A 41 -3.76 25.09 -8.23
C HIS A 41 -3.80 26.61 -8.28
N LEU A 42 -2.93 27.29 -7.54
CA LEU A 42 -2.82 28.75 -7.55
C LEU A 42 -2.35 29.29 -8.93
N ALA A 43 -1.43 28.59 -9.59
CA ALA A 43 -0.81 28.98 -10.85
C ALA A 43 -1.75 28.80 -12.04
N VAL A 44 -2.23 27.57 -12.22
CA VAL A 44 -3.00 27.13 -13.40
C VAL A 44 -4.39 27.74 -13.41
N LEU A 45 -5.07 27.81 -12.27
CA LEU A 45 -6.45 28.30 -12.21
C LEU A 45 -6.51 29.83 -12.13
N TYR A 46 -5.58 30.49 -11.43
CA TYR A 46 -5.77 31.90 -11.04
C TYR A 46 -4.95 32.92 -11.83
N TRP A 47 -3.77 32.56 -12.35
CA TRP A 47 -2.99 33.53 -13.15
C TRP A 47 -3.69 33.96 -14.43
N PRO A 48 -4.36 33.07 -15.19
CA PRO A 48 -5.15 33.49 -16.35
C PRO A 48 -6.26 34.48 -15.96
N LEU A 49 -6.88 34.29 -14.80
CA LEU A 49 -7.97 35.15 -14.30
C LEU A 49 -7.47 36.52 -13.87
N VAL A 50 -6.33 36.59 -13.18
CA VAL A 50 -5.69 37.86 -12.81
C VAL A 50 -5.33 38.63 -14.08
N ALA A 51 -4.70 37.97 -15.06
CA ALA A 51 -4.37 38.59 -16.34
C ALA A 51 -5.61 39.14 -17.06
N LEU A 52 -6.68 38.34 -17.17
CA LEU A 52 -7.95 38.77 -17.78
C LEU A 52 -8.56 39.97 -17.05
N SER A 53 -8.53 39.98 -15.72
CA SER A 53 -9.06 41.10 -14.92
C SER A 53 -8.29 42.41 -15.16
N VAL A 54 -6.97 42.33 -15.37
CA VAL A 54 -6.11 43.50 -15.68
C VAL A 54 -6.41 44.04 -17.09
N PHE A 55 -6.57 43.17 -18.09
CA PHE A 55 -6.95 43.61 -19.44
C PHE A 55 -8.32 44.29 -19.45
N HIS A 56 -9.32 43.73 -18.77
CA HIS A 56 -10.64 44.34 -18.69
C HIS A 56 -10.66 45.64 -17.89
N ALA A 57 -9.90 45.72 -16.79
CA ALA A 57 -9.75 46.97 -16.05
C ALA A 57 -9.12 48.04 -16.95
N HIS A 58 -8.13 47.70 -17.77
CA HIS A 58 -7.54 48.65 -18.71
C HIS A 58 -8.58 49.21 -19.70
N ASP A 59 -9.40 48.35 -20.30
CA ASP A 59 -10.41 48.75 -21.30
C ASP A 59 -11.53 49.59 -20.69
N VAL A 60 -12.07 49.20 -19.53
CA VAL A 60 -13.15 49.95 -18.85
C VAL A 60 -12.67 51.32 -18.39
N LEU A 61 -11.39 51.44 -18.05
CA LEU A 61 -10.82 52.66 -17.50
C LEU A 61 -10.27 53.62 -18.57
N SER A 62 -10.21 53.24 -19.85
CA SER A 62 -9.73 54.09 -20.95
C SER A 62 -10.68 55.26 -21.26
N GLY A 63 -10.71 56.27 -20.38
CA GLY A 63 -11.45 57.51 -20.61
C GLY A 63 -11.53 58.48 -19.43
N HIS A 64 -11.34 58.02 -18.18
CA HIS A 64 -11.56 58.85 -16.99
C HIS A 64 -10.38 58.78 -16.00
N ARG A 65 -9.51 59.81 -16.01
CA ARG A 65 -8.23 59.86 -15.27
C ARG A 65 -8.37 59.65 -13.75
N ARG A 66 -9.45 60.11 -13.12
CA ARG A 66 -9.68 59.93 -11.67
C ARG A 66 -10.17 58.53 -11.30
N ARG A 67 -11.00 57.91 -12.15
CA ARG A 67 -11.47 56.53 -11.98
C ARG A 67 -10.33 55.53 -12.18
N LYS A 68 -9.40 55.82 -13.11
CA LYS A 68 -8.14 55.08 -13.29
C LYS A 68 -7.37 54.93 -11.97
N TRP A 69 -7.15 56.02 -11.24
CA TRP A 69 -6.37 55.97 -10.00
C TRP A 69 -7.07 55.21 -8.86
N ILE A 70 -8.39 55.36 -8.71
CA ILE A 70 -9.15 54.63 -7.69
C ILE A 70 -9.17 53.14 -8.01
N ALA A 71 -9.48 52.76 -9.26
CA ALA A 71 -9.45 51.37 -9.67
C ALA A 71 -8.04 50.78 -9.59
N LEU A 72 -7.02 51.52 -10.00
CA LEU A 72 -5.62 51.10 -9.86
C LEU A 72 -5.28 50.84 -8.38
N ALA A 73 -5.67 51.72 -7.45
CA ALA A 73 -5.45 51.49 -6.02
C ALA A 73 -6.19 50.25 -5.50
N ILE A 74 -7.43 50.01 -5.95
CA ILE A 74 -8.24 48.83 -5.60
C ILE A 74 -7.62 47.54 -6.13
N PHE A 75 -7.00 47.55 -7.30
CA PHE A 75 -6.36 46.35 -7.89
C PHE A 75 -4.91 46.14 -7.43
N ILE A 76 -4.16 47.22 -7.16
CA ILE A 76 -2.77 47.13 -6.70
C ILE A 76 -2.68 46.44 -5.35
N ILE A 77 -3.58 46.76 -4.40
CA ILE A 77 -3.49 46.18 -3.04
C ILE A 77 -3.63 44.64 -3.08
N PRO A 78 -4.70 44.05 -3.66
CA PRO A 78 -4.81 42.61 -3.83
C PRO A 78 -3.67 42.00 -4.64
N MET A 79 -3.21 42.68 -5.70
CA MET A 79 -2.10 42.20 -6.52
C MET A 79 -0.79 42.13 -5.72
N LEU A 80 -0.49 43.14 -4.90
CA LEU A 80 0.66 43.14 -4.01
C LEU A 80 0.52 42.11 -2.90
N THR A 81 -0.67 41.93 -2.32
CA THR A 81 -0.93 40.86 -1.33
C THR A 81 -0.73 39.49 -1.94
N PHE A 82 -1.24 39.25 -3.16
CA PHE A 82 -1.08 38.01 -3.88
C PHE A 82 0.38 37.75 -4.27
N ALA A 83 1.10 38.77 -4.77
CA ALA A 83 2.51 38.68 -5.09
C ALA A 83 3.36 38.42 -3.83
N GLY A 84 3.08 39.10 -2.72
CA GLY A 84 3.74 38.89 -1.44
C GLY A 84 3.47 37.50 -0.87
N TYR A 85 2.23 37.00 -0.95
CA TYR A 85 1.87 35.65 -0.55
C TYR A 85 2.54 34.59 -1.45
N SER A 86 2.56 34.81 -2.76
CA SER A 86 3.24 33.94 -3.72
C SER A 86 4.75 33.90 -3.47
N GLY A 87 5.38 35.06 -3.21
CA GLY A 87 6.78 35.16 -2.83
C GLY A 87 7.08 34.44 -1.52
N ARG A 88 6.20 34.56 -0.51
CA ARG A 88 6.30 33.79 0.74
C ARG A 88 6.16 32.28 0.51
N LEU A 89 5.26 31.84 -0.36
CA LEU A 89 5.12 30.42 -0.72
C LEU A 89 6.36 29.92 -1.45
N LEU A 90 6.92 30.69 -2.38
CA LEU A 90 8.15 30.34 -3.08
C LEU A 90 9.34 30.26 -2.12
N GLN A 91 9.46 31.20 -1.18
CA GLN A 91 10.47 31.15 -0.13
C GLN A 91 10.32 29.88 0.71
N LYS A 92 9.10 29.58 1.19
CA LYS A 92 8.83 28.34 1.94
C LYS A 92 9.16 27.09 1.13
N PHE A 93 8.83 27.09 -0.16
CA PHE A 93 9.15 26.00 -1.06
C PHE A 93 10.67 25.82 -1.14
N HIS A 94 11.44 26.91 -1.29
CA HIS A 94 12.89 26.82 -1.31
C HIS A 94 13.50 26.38 0.03
N GLU A 95 12.91 26.81 1.15
CA GLU A 95 13.33 26.39 2.50
C GLU A 95 13.00 24.92 2.79
N GLN A 96 11.94 24.37 2.17
CA GLN A 96 11.51 22.99 2.36
C GLN A 96 12.18 22.01 1.38
N TYR A 97 12.46 22.48 0.15
CA TYR A 97 13.05 21.72 -0.94
C TYR A 97 14.41 22.34 -1.28
N ASP A 98 15.39 22.10 -0.43
CA ASP A 98 16.74 22.68 -0.50
C ASP A 98 17.83 21.66 -0.88
N ILE A 99 17.52 20.37 -0.84
CA ILE A 99 18.45 19.31 -1.20
C ILE A 99 18.43 19.09 -2.71
N PHE A 100 19.56 19.34 -3.35
CA PHE A 100 19.75 19.08 -4.78
C PHE A 100 20.11 17.62 -5.00
N LEU A 101 19.22 16.89 -5.67
CA LEU A 101 19.51 15.55 -6.17
C LEU A 101 20.03 15.64 -7.60
N GLU A 102 21.30 15.31 -7.77
CA GLU A 102 21.92 15.12 -9.08
C GLU A 102 21.81 13.64 -9.47
N MET A 103 20.84 13.34 -10.35
CA MET A 103 20.66 12.03 -10.95
C MET A 103 20.82 12.13 -12.46
N GLU A 104 21.08 11.00 -13.13
CA GLU A 104 21.33 10.96 -14.57
C GLU A 104 20.22 11.62 -15.39
N ARG A 105 18.95 11.40 -15.00
CA ARG A 105 17.76 11.90 -15.71
C ARG A 105 17.13 13.14 -15.10
N ALA A 106 17.53 13.54 -13.90
CA ALA A 106 16.86 14.60 -13.17
C ALA A 106 17.82 15.46 -12.35
N ARG A 107 17.56 16.75 -12.36
CA ARG A 107 18.15 17.75 -11.48
C ARG A 107 17.01 18.42 -10.74
N ILE A 108 16.65 17.86 -9.60
CA ILE A 108 15.49 18.30 -8.82
C ILE A 108 15.92 18.71 -7.42
N TYR A 109 15.19 19.67 -6.89
CA TYR A 109 15.25 20.01 -5.47
C TYR A 109 14.14 19.25 -4.75
N VAL A 110 14.51 18.57 -3.68
CA VAL A 110 13.63 17.76 -2.85
C VAL A 110 13.85 18.10 -1.38
N SER A 111 12.97 17.65 -0.50
CA SER A 111 13.25 17.70 0.94
C SER A 111 14.36 16.71 1.29
N SER A 112 15.01 16.88 2.44
CA SER A 112 16.02 15.94 2.93
C SER A 112 15.48 14.52 3.11
N GLU A 113 14.23 14.39 3.51
CA GLU A 113 13.54 13.11 3.70
C GLU A 113 13.26 12.42 2.37
N GLU A 114 12.78 13.19 1.39
CA GLU A 114 12.57 12.73 0.02
C GLU A 114 13.88 12.30 -0.62
N ALA A 115 14.97 13.03 -0.38
CA ALA A 115 16.30 12.71 -0.90
C ALA A 115 16.75 11.31 -0.45
N VAL A 116 16.64 11.02 0.85
CA VAL A 116 17.03 9.72 1.40
C VAL A 116 16.17 8.59 0.82
N MET A 117 14.85 8.78 0.74
CA MET A 117 13.95 7.76 0.20
C MET A 117 14.22 7.50 -1.28
N LEU A 118 14.28 8.55 -2.10
CA LEU A 118 14.46 8.42 -3.54
C LEU A 118 15.83 7.80 -3.86
N ASP A 119 16.88 8.20 -3.14
CA ASP A 119 18.20 7.56 -3.28
C ASP A 119 18.13 6.07 -2.95
N GLN A 120 17.52 5.69 -1.82
CA GLN A 120 17.40 4.28 -1.44
C GLN A 120 16.57 3.45 -2.43
N VAL A 121 15.43 3.98 -2.91
CA VAL A 121 14.57 3.29 -3.87
C VAL A 121 15.27 3.15 -5.21
N VAL A 122 15.84 4.24 -5.75
CA VAL A 122 16.52 4.22 -7.06
C VAL A 122 17.74 3.31 -7.02
N LYS A 123 18.55 3.41 -5.95
CA LYS A 123 19.69 2.53 -5.74
C LYS A 123 19.27 1.07 -5.66
N TYR A 124 18.21 0.76 -4.92
CA TYR A 124 17.71 -0.61 -4.82
C TYR A 124 17.24 -1.15 -6.18
N ILE A 125 16.53 -0.34 -6.97
CA ILE A 125 16.14 -0.70 -8.34
C ILE A 125 17.37 -1.02 -9.19
N HIS A 126 18.40 -0.17 -9.16
CA HIS A 126 19.63 -0.40 -9.93
C HIS A 126 20.41 -1.64 -9.48
N GLU A 127 20.39 -1.96 -8.19
CA GLU A 127 21.08 -3.13 -7.63
C GLU A 127 20.33 -4.45 -7.88
N ASN A 128 19.03 -4.41 -8.19
CA ASN A 128 18.15 -5.58 -8.30
C ASN A 128 17.37 -5.64 -9.63
N SER A 129 17.84 -4.91 -10.65
CA SER A 129 17.32 -5.05 -12.01
C SER A 129 18.34 -4.59 -13.04
N GLU A 130 18.36 -5.22 -14.20
CA GLU A 130 19.14 -4.82 -15.36
C GLU A 130 18.50 -3.63 -16.09
N ALA A 131 19.27 -2.97 -16.97
CA ALA A 131 18.84 -1.72 -17.61
C ALA A 131 17.65 -1.89 -18.58
N ASP A 132 17.51 -3.08 -19.18
CA ASP A 132 16.45 -3.45 -20.12
C ASP A 132 15.28 -4.21 -19.48
N GLU A 133 15.40 -4.58 -18.20
CA GLU A 133 14.34 -5.24 -17.45
C GLU A 133 13.19 -4.28 -17.13
N ALA A 134 11.98 -4.85 -17.14
CA ALA A 134 10.79 -4.16 -16.69
C ALA A 134 10.71 -4.23 -15.15
N VAL A 135 10.41 -3.09 -14.53
CA VAL A 135 10.17 -2.99 -13.08
C VAL A 135 8.76 -2.46 -12.90
N ALA A 136 7.90 -3.10 -12.11
CA ALA A 136 6.59 -2.52 -11.84
C ALA A 136 6.70 -1.50 -10.69
N ILE A 137 6.22 -0.28 -10.88
CA ILE A 137 6.17 0.70 -9.79
C ILE A 137 4.71 1.11 -9.57
N LEU A 138 4.14 0.65 -8.48
CA LEU A 138 2.71 0.64 -8.21
C LEU A 138 2.41 1.17 -6.80
N PRO A 139 1.20 1.67 -6.56
CA PRO A 139 0.47 2.55 -7.44
C PRO A 139 1.08 3.98 -7.40
N TYR A 140 0.89 4.76 -8.47
CA TYR A 140 1.13 6.21 -8.53
C TYR A 140 2.56 6.73 -8.27
N PHE A 141 3.62 5.95 -8.46
CA PHE A 141 4.97 6.47 -8.22
C PHE A 141 5.86 6.54 -9.49
N PRO A 142 5.39 7.19 -10.58
CA PRO A 142 6.11 7.23 -11.86
C PRO A 142 7.44 8.00 -11.79
N MET A 143 7.63 8.83 -10.76
CA MET A 143 8.92 9.50 -10.55
C MET A 143 10.05 8.50 -10.31
N ALA A 144 9.81 7.40 -9.57
CA ALA A 144 10.84 6.38 -9.38
C ALA A 144 11.23 5.70 -10.70
N HIS A 145 10.27 5.49 -11.62
CA HIS A 145 10.54 4.99 -12.98
C HIS A 145 11.48 5.92 -13.75
N PHE A 146 11.14 7.22 -13.72
CA PHE A 146 11.90 8.24 -14.42
C PHE A 146 13.32 8.36 -13.85
N LEU A 147 13.47 8.37 -12.52
CA LEU A 147 14.77 8.50 -11.87
C LEU A 147 15.63 7.25 -12.01
N ALA A 148 15.05 6.06 -11.89
CA ALA A 148 15.76 4.79 -12.02
C ALA A 148 16.04 4.42 -13.48
N ASN A 149 15.47 5.12 -14.46
CA ASN A 149 15.61 4.78 -15.87
C ASN A 149 15.22 3.32 -16.16
N ARG A 150 14.04 2.91 -15.68
CA ARG A 150 13.47 1.58 -15.94
C ARG A 150 12.14 1.68 -16.66
N LEU A 151 11.89 0.74 -17.57
CA LEU A 151 10.59 0.61 -18.23
C LEU A 151 9.59 -0.02 -17.25
N GLY A 152 8.33 0.39 -17.36
CA GLY A 152 7.23 -0.27 -16.67
C GLY A 152 6.67 -1.40 -17.54
N PRO A 153 6.06 -2.43 -16.93
CA PRO A 153 5.55 -3.58 -17.69
C PRO A 153 4.42 -3.17 -18.65
N HIS A 154 3.61 -2.19 -18.29
CA HIS A 154 2.50 -1.72 -19.11
C HIS A 154 2.21 -0.23 -18.86
N ARG A 155 1.73 0.48 -19.88
CA ARG A 155 1.41 1.92 -19.75
C ARG A 155 0.38 2.23 -18.66
N SER A 156 -0.52 1.28 -18.38
CA SER A 156 -1.53 1.45 -17.32
C SER A 156 -0.98 1.22 -15.91
N ALA A 157 0.23 0.65 -15.78
CA ALA A 157 0.89 0.48 -14.47
C ALA A 157 1.36 1.83 -13.89
N TYR A 158 1.67 2.82 -14.75
CA TYR A 158 2.07 4.15 -14.29
C TYR A 158 0.98 4.88 -13.48
N ILE A 159 -0.29 4.56 -13.75
CA ILE A 159 -1.48 5.31 -13.34
C ILE A 159 -2.59 4.29 -13.03
N VAL A 160 -2.53 3.66 -11.85
CA VAL A 160 -3.56 2.74 -11.36
C VAL A 160 -4.62 3.53 -10.57
N TRP A 161 -5.41 4.37 -11.25
CA TRP A 161 -6.42 5.24 -10.61
C TRP A 161 -7.64 4.48 -10.08
N PRO A 162 -8.39 5.00 -9.07
CA PRO A 162 -9.67 4.41 -8.67
C PRO A 162 -10.78 4.61 -9.71
N PHE A 163 -10.46 5.18 -10.87
CA PHE A 163 -11.40 5.41 -11.96
C PHE A 163 -11.25 4.32 -13.03
N PRO A 164 -12.32 3.54 -13.30
CA PRO A 164 -12.31 2.46 -14.28
C PRO A 164 -12.42 3.00 -15.71
N GLU A 165 -11.48 3.84 -16.13
CA GLU A 165 -11.47 4.40 -17.50
C GLU A 165 -10.93 3.40 -18.53
N ILE A 166 -10.14 2.41 -18.10
CA ILE A 166 -9.50 1.42 -18.96
C ILE A 166 -10.11 0.04 -18.67
N PRO A 167 -10.89 -0.54 -19.60
CA PRO A 167 -11.38 -1.91 -19.46
C PRO A 167 -10.22 -2.90 -19.32
N ASN A 168 -10.38 -3.92 -18.47
CA ASN A 168 -9.41 -5.00 -18.23
C ASN A 168 -7.99 -4.50 -17.90
N ARG A 169 -7.89 -3.37 -17.20
CA ARG A 169 -6.62 -2.74 -16.87
C ARG A 169 -5.72 -3.69 -16.09
N ASP A 170 -6.28 -4.33 -15.08
CA ASP A 170 -5.54 -5.18 -14.14
C ASP A 170 -4.97 -6.39 -14.87
N GLU A 171 -5.80 -7.08 -15.64
CA GLU A 171 -5.41 -8.22 -16.47
C GLU A 171 -4.32 -7.83 -17.47
N ALA A 172 -4.45 -6.68 -18.15
CA ALA A 172 -3.43 -6.21 -19.08
C ALA A 172 -2.08 -5.91 -18.40
N ILE A 173 -2.10 -5.41 -17.16
CA ILE A 173 -0.87 -5.21 -16.37
C ILE A 173 -0.27 -6.57 -16.01
N VAL A 174 -1.07 -7.51 -15.49
CA VAL A 174 -0.63 -8.86 -15.12
C VAL A 174 -0.05 -9.62 -16.31
N GLU A 175 -0.77 -9.66 -17.44
CA GLU A 175 -0.30 -10.30 -18.68
C GLU A 175 1.03 -9.70 -19.17
N SER A 176 1.21 -8.39 -19.03
CA SER A 176 2.46 -7.74 -19.42
C SER A 176 3.60 -8.02 -18.42
N MET A 177 3.30 -8.12 -17.12
CA MET A 177 4.27 -8.52 -16.11
C MET A 177 4.77 -9.94 -16.33
N GLU A 178 3.87 -10.86 -16.69
CA GLU A 178 4.22 -12.24 -17.06
C GLU A 178 5.02 -12.30 -18.36
N ALA A 179 4.58 -11.59 -19.42
CA ALA A 179 5.25 -11.61 -20.72
C ALA A 179 6.66 -10.99 -20.70
N LEU A 180 6.93 -10.08 -19.75
CA LEU A 180 8.22 -9.42 -19.57
C LEU A 180 9.01 -9.98 -18.38
N GLU A 181 8.54 -11.07 -17.76
CA GLU A 181 9.21 -11.71 -16.61
C GLU A 181 9.57 -10.66 -15.52
N THR A 182 8.60 -9.81 -15.18
CA THR A 182 8.82 -8.71 -14.22
C THR A 182 9.02 -9.28 -12.82
N ASP A 183 10.24 -9.24 -12.30
CA ASP A 183 10.60 -9.82 -11.01
C ASP A 183 10.67 -8.82 -9.86
N LEU A 184 10.79 -7.54 -10.17
CA LEU A 184 10.87 -6.46 -9.19
C LEU A 184 9.63 -5.57 -9.25
N VAL A 185 9.02 -5.38 -8.08
CA VAL A 185 7.92 -4.42 -7.88
C VAL A 185 8.27 -3.43 -6.77
N ILE A 186 8.18 -2.14 -7.04
CA ILE A 186 8.16 -1.12 -5.99
C ILE A 186 6.72 -0.76 -5.70
N TYR A 187 6.23 -1.15 -4.52
CA TYR A 187 4.85 -0.96 -4.11
C TYR A 187 4.72 0.15 -3.06
N ASN A 188 3.75 1.04 -3.22
CA ASN A 188 3.43 2.11 -2.27
C ASN A 188 2.03 1.91 -1.66
N PHE A 189 1.92 1.81 -0.34
CA PHE A 189 0.63 1.52 0.31
C PHE A 189 -0.43 2.61 0.18
N THR A 190 -0.06 3.86 -0.11
CA THR A 190 -0.84 4.89 -0.84
C THR A 190 -0.05 6.20 -0.80
N GLN A 191 0.05 6.90 -1.93
CA GLN A 191 0.58 8.27 -1.94
C GLN A 191 -0.47 9.31 -1.54
N PHE A 192 -1.76 9.00 -1.69
CA PHE A 192 -2.87 9.93 -1.45
C PHE A 192 -3.87 9.33 -0.46
N TYR A 193 -3.99 9.95 0.72
CA TYR A 193 -4.95 9.53 1.75
C TYR A 193 -6.42 9.54 1.30
N SER A 194 -6.72 10.31 0.26
CA SER A 194 -8.07 10.43 -0.28
C SER A 194 -8.48 9.26 -1.17
N PHE A 195 -7.56 8.36 -1.52
CA PHE A 195 -7.86 7.21 -2.35
C PHE A 195 -8.00 5.96 -1.52
N ASP A 196 -8.98 5.16 -1.91
CA ASP A 196 -9.15 3.82 -1.38
C ASP A 196 -7.91 2.97 -1.68
N PRO A 197 -7.63 1.94 -0.86
CA PRO A 197 -6.52 1.03 -1.11
C PRO A 197 -6.59 0.35 -2.48
N VAL A 198 -5.44 -0.09 -3.00
CA VAL A 198 -5.34 -0.72 -4.32
C VAL A 198 -6.27 -1.91 -4.48
N TRP A 199 -6.42 -2.75 -3.45
CA TRP A 199 -7.31 -3.92 -3.51
C TRP A 199 -8.79 -3.57 -3.71
N GLU A 200 -9.22 -2.34 -3.46
CA GLU A 200 -10.61 -1.92 -3.69
C GLU A 200 -10.88 -1.57 -5.15
N HIS A 201 -9.88 -1.09 -5.88
CA HIS A 201 -10.04 -0.58 -7.25
C HIS A 201 -9.15 -1.26 -8.29
N ALA A 202 -8.25 -2.15 -7.87
CA ALA A 202 -7.44 -3.02 -8.71
C ALA A 202 -7.34 -4.44 -8.11
N PRO A 203 -8.47 -5.11 -7.79
CA PRO A 203 -8.48 -6.35 -7.01
C PRO A 203 -7.75 -7.50 -7.71
N VAL A 204 -7.83 -7.61 -9.04
CA VAL A 204 -7.20 -8.69 -9.81
C VAL A 204 -5.69 -8.53 -9.80
N LEU A 205 -5.21 -7.30 -9.99
CA LEU A 205 -3.78 -6.99 -9.91
C LEU A 205 -3.26 -7.22 -8.48
N PHE A 206 -4.03 -6.81 -7.46
CA PHE A 206 -3.63 -7.00 -6.07
C PHE A 206 -3.54 -8.48 -5.69
N GLU A 207 -4.53 -9.30 -6.08
CA GLU A 207 -4.48 -10.75 -5.84
C GLU A 207 -3.28 -11.39 -6.54
N TYR A 208 -3.01 -11.04 -7.79
CA TYR A 208 -1.81 -11.50 -8.50
C TYR A 208 -0.52 -11.13 -7.76
N LEU A 209 -0.40 -9.89 -7.25
CA LEU A 209 0.77 -9.49 -6.45
C LEU A 209 0.88 -10.27 -5.14
N VAL A 210 -0.24 -10.61 -4.50
CA VAL A 210 -0.25 -11.42 -3.27
C VAL A 210 0.22 -12.84 -3.52
N ASP A 211 -0.15 -13.43 -4.64
CA ASP A 211 0.16 -14.83 -4.95
C ASP A 211 1.56 -15.04 -5.54
N ASN A 212 2.21 -13.99 -6.05
CA ASN A 212 3.46 -14.12 -6.81
C ASN A 212 4.63 -13.30 -6.26
N PHE A 213 4.41 -12.42 -5.28
CA PHE A 213 5.45 -11.52 -4.78
C PHE A 213 5.48 -11.47 -3.25
N THR A 214 6.68 -11.32 -2.69
CA THR A 214 6.92 -11.16 -1.25
C THR A 214 7.66 -9.87 -0.95
N ILE A 215 7.49 -9.31 0.26
CA ILE A 215 8.24 -8.12 0.66
C ILE A 215 9.71 -8.48 0.89
N HIS A 216 10.59 -7.95 0.06
CA HIS A 216 12.05 -8.05 0.24
C HIS A 216 12.58 -6.92 1.13
N ARG A 217 12.01 -5.72 1.01
CA ARG A 217 12.51 -4.54 1.73
C ARG A 217 11.41 -3.54 2.03
N VAL A 218 11.42 -3.01 3.24
CA VAL A 218 10.65 -1.83 3.62
C VAL A 218 11.61 -0.63 3.67
N PHE A 219 11.32 0.41 2.89
CA PHE A 219 12.17 1.60 2.86
C PHE A 219 11.88 2.48 4.08
N ASN A 220 12.91 2.84 4.84
CA ASN A 220 12.71 3.70 6.00
C ASN A 220 12.61 5.16 5.57
N THR A 221 11.51 5.76 5.97
CA THR A 221 11.18 7.15 5.74
C THR A 221 10.57 7.67 7.04
N GLU A 222 11.41 8.10 7.99
CA GLU A 222 10.96 8.50 9.34
C GLU A 222 9.75 9.44 9.32
N ASN A 223 9.60 10.20 8.23
CA ASN A 223 8.57 11.22 8.06
C ASN A 223 7.56 10.94 6.93
N TRP A 224 7.69 9.85 6.18
CA TRP A 224 6.60 9.45 5.28
C TRP A 224 5.63 8.52 6.00
N VAL A 225 4.36 8.82 5.85
CA VAL A 225 3.30 8.10 6.54
C VAL A 225 3.08 6.70 5.97
N ARG A 226 3.44 6.43 4.71
CA ARG A 226 3.39 5.07 4.17
C ARG A 226 4.69 4.79 3.41
N PRO A 227 5.62 4.01 3.98
CA PRO A 227 6.87 3.71 3.30
C PRO A 227 6.58 2.88 2.04
N PRO A 228 7.27 3.13 0.92
CA PRO A 228 7.27 2.18 -0.17
C PRO A 228 7.95 0.89 0.29
N VAL A 229 7.65 -0.20 -0.40
CA VAL A 229 8.27 -1.51 -0.21
C VAL A 229 8.75 -2.02 -1.55
N ALA A 230 9.86 -2.75 -1.54
CA ALA A 230 10.27 -3.55 -2.68
C ALA A 230 9.76 -4.97 -2.49
N LEU A 231 9.19 -5.52 -3.56
CA LEU A 231 8.75 -6.89 -3.66
C LEU A 231 9.60 -7.61 -4.69
N GLY A 232 9.96 -8.84 -4.39
CA GLY A 232 10.53 -9.76 -5.37
C GLY A 232 9.56 -10.87 -5.69
N ARG A 233 9.65 -11.39 -6.91
CA ARG A 233 8.89 -12.55 -7.34
C ARG A 233 9.30 -13.76 -6.52
N GLU A 234 8.31 -14.48 -6.00
CA GLU A 234 8.55 -15.72 -5.28
C GLU A 234 8.85 -16.84 -6.29
N VAL A 235 10.05 -17.40 -6.21
CA VAL A 235 10.35 -18.68 -6.85
C VAL A 235 9.93 -19.74 -5.86
N LEU A 236 8.88 -20.51 -6.17
CA LEU A 236 8.44 -21.64 -5.35
C LEU A 236 9.57 -22.68 -5.25
N GLU A 237 10.43 -22.56 -4.25
CA GLU A 237 11.36 -23.62 -3.86
C GLU A 237 10.53 -24.73 -3.20
N VAL A 238 10.23 -25.79 -3.96
CA VAL A 238 9.49 -26.97 -3.49
C VAL A 238 10.40 -27.83 -2.61
N ASP A 239 10.90 -27.27 -1.51
CA ASP A 239 11.86 -27.97 -0.64
C ASP A 239 11.15 -28.84 0.40
N SER A 240 9.86 -28.65 0.64
CA SER A 240 9.07 -29.53 1.52
C SER A 240 7.61 -29.59 1.10
N PRO A 241 7.01 -30.78 0.96
CA PRO A 241 5.60 -30.90 0.61
C PRO A 241 4.72 -30.37 1.75
N VAL A 242 3.77 -29.50 1.39
CA VAL A 242 2.72 -29.03 2.30
C VAL A 242 1.77 -30.20 2.58
N ALA A 243 1.73 -30.65 3.84
CA ALA A 243 0.87 -31.73 4.28
C ALA A 243 -0.53 -31.24 4.62
N GLN A 244 -0.65 -30.03 5.17
CA GLN A 244 -1.93 -29.43 5.54
C GLN A 244 -1.85 -27.90 5.55
N ILE A 245 -2.87 -27.24 5.01
CA ILE A 245 -3.09 -25.80 5.16
C ILE A 245 -4.19 -25.60 6.21
N LEU A 246 -3.92 -24.78 7.23
CA LEU A 246 -4.93 -24.46 8.25
C LEU A 246 -5.87 -23.36 7.72
N SER A 247 -7.17 -23.58 7.84
CA SER A 247 -8.22 -22.64 7.36
C SER A 247 -9.16 -22.22 8.48
N VAL A 248 -9.76 -21.04 8.34
CA VAL A 248 -10.77 -20.53 9.29
C VAL A 248 -12.02 -21.40 9.36
N ASN A 249 -12.29 -22.19 8.32
CA ASN A 249 -13.47 -23.05 8.18
C ASN A 249 -13.17 -24.53 8.48
N GLN A 250 -11.98 -24.84 9.00
CA GLN A 250 -11.60 -26.21 9.30
C GLN A 250 -12.55 -26.85 10.33
N GLU A 251 -12.90 -28.12 10.10
CA GLU A 251 -13.75 -28.87 11.02
C GLU A 251 -13.12 -28.96 12.41
N GLY A 252 -13.95 -28.75 13.45
CA GLY A 252 -13.49 -28.75 14.83
C GLY A 252 -12.72 -27.49 15.25
N ALA A 253 -12.58 -26.48 14.39
CA ALA A 253 -11.96 -25.20 14.75
C ALA A 253 -12.89 -24.33 15.60
N SER A 254 -12.36 -23.78 16.69
CA SER A 254 -13.11 -22.98 17.67
C SER A 254 -12.50 -21.61 17.88
N LEU A 255 -13.34 -20.65 18.28
CA LEU A 255 -12.98 -19.25 18.47
C LEU A 255 -13.60 -18.76 19.78
N TRP A 256 -12.80 -18.14 20.64
CA TRP A 256 -13.26 -17.56 21.89
C TRP A 256 -12.47 -16.31 22.26
N VAL A 257 -12.98 -15.58 23.25
CA VAL A 257 -12.25 -14.51 23.93
C VAL A 257 -11.91 -14.97 25.33
N GLU A 258 -10.63 -14.96 25.67
CA GLU A 258 -10.08 -15.33 26.96
C GLU A 258 -9.80 -14.07 27.81
N GLN A 259 -9.98 -14.18 29.12
CA GLN A 259 -9.59 -13.16 30.09
C GLN A 259 -9.10 -13.87 31.36
N LYS A 260 -7.96 -13.44 31.90
CA LYS A 260 -7.24 -14.13 32.99
C LYS A 260 -8.09 -14.52 34.21
N SER A 261 -9.15 -13.76 34.51
CA SER A 261 -9.99 -13.95 35.70
C SER A 261 -11.43 -14.37 35.37
N ALA A 262 -11.70 -14.79 34.13
CA ALA A 262 -13.05 -15.17 33.70
C ALA A 262 -13.00 -16.45 32.83
N PRO A 263 -14.08 -17.25 32.81
CA PRO A 263 -14.17 -18.38 31.91
C PRO A 263 -14.10 -17.92 30.44
N PRO A 264 -13.57 -18.76 29.53
CA PRO A 264 -13.55 -18.47 28.09
C PRO A 264 -14.95 -18.17 27.55
N ARG A 265 -15.06 -17.08 26.79
CA ARG A 265 -16.31 -16.70 26.11
C ARG A 265 -16.25 -17.13 24.65
N PHE A 266 -16.84 -18.26 24.32
CA PHE A 266 -16.93 -18.75 22.95
C PHE A 266 -17.70 -17.77 22.05
N VAL A 267 -17.17 -17.56 20.85
CA VAL A 267 -17.78 -16.74 19.81
C VAL A 267 -18.76 -17.61 19.04
N SER A 268 -20.02 -17.19 18.95
CA SER A 268 -21.02 -17.94 18.20
C SER A 268 -20.74 -17.91 16.70
N PRO A 269 -21.16 -18.93 15.93
CA PRO A 269 -20.99 -18.97 14.48
C PRO A 269 -21.51 -17.69 13.78
N ASP A 270 -22.66 -17.17 14.21
CA ASP A 270 -23.34 -16.01 13.60
C ASP A 270 -22.54 -14.70 13.63
N VAL A 271 -21.54 -14.59 14.52
CA VAL A 271 -20.68 -13.39 14.64
C VAL A 271 -19.20 -13.72 14.46
N ARG A 272 -18.87 -14.93 13.99
CA ARG A 272 -17.49 -15.39 13.77
C ARG A 272 -16.74 -14.46 12.81
N GLU A 273 -17.38 -14.03 11.73
CA GLU A 273 -16.80 -13.15 10.72
C GLU A 273 -16.43 -11.75 11.23
N VAL A 274 -16.91 -11.35 12.41
CA VAL A 274 -16.48 -10.09 13.07
C VAL A 274 -15.12 -10.26 13.76
N TYR A 275 -14.75 -11.49 14.10
CA TYR A 275 -13.56 -11.82 14.86
C TYR A 275 -12.49 -12.55 14.05
N LEU A 276 -12.88 -13.29 13.02
CA LEU A 276 -12.00 -14.15 12.24
C LEU A 276 -12.43 -14.15 10.78
N LYS A 277 -11.50 -13.85 9.85
CA LYS A 277 -11.77 -13.88 8.42
C LYS A 277 -10.52 -14.23 7.62
N GLU A 278 -10.66 -14.98 6.54
CA GLU A 278 -9.62 -15.08 5.51
C GLU A 278 -9.63 -13.81 4.65
N MET A 279 -8.47 -13.21 4.46
CA MET A 279 -8.31 -11.93 3.76
C MET A 279 -7.05 -11.94 2.91
N LEU A 280 -7.01 -11.08 1.90
CA LEU A 280 -5.78 -10.72 1.20
C LEU A 280 -5.23 -9.47 1.85
N TRP A 281 -4.06 -9.59 2.47
CA TRP A 281 -3.29 -8.45 2.94
C TRP A 281 -2.12 -8.23 2.00
N PRO A 282 -1.46 -7.05 2.03
CA PRO A 282 -0.37 -6.80 1.13
C PRO A 282 0.71 -7.89 1.22
N PHE A 283 0.79 -8.65 0.12
CA PHE A 283 1.75 -9.71 -0.19
C PHE A 283 1.64 -10.98 0.66
N ARG A 284 0.49 -11.23 1.31
CA ARG A 284 0.19 -12.48 2.02
C ARG A 284 -1.31 -12.80 2.04
N ARG A 285 -1.65 -14.08 1.90
CA ARG A 285 -2.98 -14.61 2.28
C ARG A 285 -3.01 -14.75 3.80
N VAL A 286 -4.03 -14.22 4.46
CA VAL A 286 -4.05 -14.12 5.92
C VAL A 286 -5.33 -14.66 6.54
N ILE A 287 -5.16 -15.24 7.71
CA ILE A 287 -6.18 -15.37 8.74
C ILE A 287 -6.13 -14.11 9.61
N ALA A 288 -7.02 -13.17 9.31
CA ALA A 288 -7.22 -11.98 10.14
C ALA A 288 -7.96 -12.37 11.41
N LEU A 289 -7.30 -12.23 12.56
CA LEU A 289 -7.86 -12.50 13.87
C LEU A 289 -7.95 -11.19 14.65
N ARG A 290 -9.16 -10.69 14.84
CA ARG A 290 -9.43 -9.43 15.54
C ARG A 290 -8.83 -9.47 16.95
N PRO A 291 -7.90 -8.57 17.30
CA PRO A 291 -7.39 -8.49 18.66
C PRO A 291 -8.48 -8.11 19.66
N SER A 292 -8.33 -8.55 20.91
CA SER A 292 -9.13 -8.06 22.04
C SER A 292 -8.28 -7.15 22.94
N SER A 293 -8.89 -6.11 23.53
CA SER A 293 -8.22 -5.18 24.45
C SER A 293 -8.73 -5.30 25.89
N GLY A 294 -8.11 -4.59 26.83
CA GLY A 294 -8.51 -4.58 28.24
C GLY A 294 -8.13 -5.85 29.00
N GLY A 295 -6.96 -6.43 28.68
CA GLY A 295 -6.49 -7.69 29.28
C GLY A 295 -7.23 -8.93 28.79
N ARG A 296 -7.88 -8.83 27.63
CA ARG A 296 -8.56 -9.92 26.93
C ARG A 296 -7.73 -10.34 25.71
N GLU A 297 -7.85 -11.59 25.31
CA GLU A 297 -7.18 -12.13 24.12
C GLU A 297 -8.20 -12.87 23.26
N SER A 298 -8.19 -12.63 21.95
CA SER A 298 -8.96 -13.43 21.02
C SER A 298 -8.15 -14.68 20.70
N VAL A 299 -8.76 -15.86 20.77
CA VAL A 299 -8.07 -17.15 20.57
C VAL A 299 -8.77 -17.95 19.49
N PHE A 300 -8.05 -18.26 18.41
CA PHE A 300 -8.47 -19.15 17.35
C PHE A 300 -7.74 -20.48 17.47
N SER A 301 -8.48 -21.57 17.62
CA SER A 301 -7.94 -22.91 17.88
C SER A 301 -8.32 -23.88 16.78
N VAL A 302 -7.32 -24.53 16.21
CA VAL A 302 -7.46 -25.45 15.08
C VAL A 302 -6.94 -26.83 15.49
N PRO A 303 -7.69 -27.91 15.27
CA PRO A 303 -7.16 -29.25 15.48
C PRO A 303 -6.09 -29.58 14.44
N LEU A 304 -5.03 -30.28 14.86
CA LEU A 304 -3.95 -30.70 14.00
C LEU A 304 -3.51 -32.11 14.40
N HIS A 305 -3.48 -33.03 13.43
CA HIS A 305 -2.81 -34.32 13.60
C HIS A 305 -1.37 -34.17 13.13
N VAL A 306 -0.40 -34.30 14.02
CA VAL A 306 1.02 -34.15 13.66
C VAL A 306 1.48 -35.44 12.97
N PRO A 307 2.01 -35.37 11.74
CA PRO A 307 2.56 -36.55 11.05
C PRO A 307 3.61 -37.30 11.88
N LYS A 308 3.64 -38.62 11.76
CA LYS A 308 4.57 -39.48 12.52
C LYS A 308 6.06 -39.23 12.22
N GLY A 309 6.37 -38.72 11.04
CA GLY A 309 7.73 -38.33 10.65
C GLY A 309 8.16 -36.97 11.23
N GLY A 310 7.32 -36.34 12.05
CA GLY A 310 7.48 -34.94 12.44
C GLY A 310 6.94 -33.99 11.37
N ALA A 311 6.74 -32.74 11.76
CA ALA A 311 6.32 -31.67 10.87
C ALA A 311 6.77 -30.32 11.40
N HIS A 312 6.76 -29.32 10.54
CA HIS A 312 6.98 -27.93 10.87
C HIS A 312 5.71 -27.14 10.61
N LEU A 313 5.34 -26.25 11.53
CA LEU A 313 4.31 -25.24 11.32
C LEU A 313 4.98 -23.96 10.83
N LYS A 314 4.71 -23.59 9.58
CA LYS A 314 5.19 -22.37 8.93
C LYS A 314 4.06 -21.34 8.83
N THR A 315 4.34 -20.11 9.23
CA THR A 315 3.40 -18.97 9.17
C THR A 315 4.17 -17.69 9.43
N ALA A 316 3.73 -16.56 8.91
CA ALA A 316 4.15 -15.25 9.39
C ALA A 316 3.05 -14.54 10.18
N PHE A 317 3.39 -13.48 10.91
CA PHE A 317 2.42 -12.57 11.48
C PHE A 317 2.83 -11.11 11.29
N ALA A 318 1.84 -10.23 11.22
CA ALA A 318 2.09 -8.80 11.12
C ALA A 318 0.90 -7.98 11.61
N VAL A 319 1.19 -6.71 11.92
CA VAL A 319 0.17 -5.67 11.85
C VAL A 319 0.00 -5.28 10.39
N HIS A 320 -1.24 -5.14 9.93
CA HIS A 320 -1.55 -4.84 8.53
C HIS A 320 -0.74 -3.64 8.02
N PRO A 321 0.01 -3.75 6.90
CA PRO A 321 0.96 -2.73 6.44
C PRO A 321 0.40 -1.31 6.28
N GLN A 322 -0.83 -1.17 5.77
CA GLN A 322 -1.52 0.12 5.67
C GLN A 322 -1.61 0.90 7.00
N TRP A 323 -1.60 0.21 8.14
CA TRP A 323 -1.77 0.82 9.45
C TRP A 323 -0.44 1.15 10.13
N TRP A 324 0.71 0.80 9.56
CA TRP A 324 2.02 0.99 10.21
C TRP A 324 2.28 2.41 10.72
N SER A 325 1.79 3.46 10.04
CA SER A 325 1.98 4.84 10.51
C SER A 325 0.68 5.61 10.76
N GLU A 326 -0.49 5.00 10.50
CA GLU A 326 -1.81 5.60 10.78
C GLU A 326 -2.39 5.16 12.12
N LEU A 327 -1.74 4.20 12.78
CA LEU A 327 -2.14 3.79 14.11
C LEU A 327 -1.92 4.92 15.09
N SER A 328 -3.02 5.34 15.72
CA SER A 328 -2.90 5.99 17.02
C SER A 328 -2.17 5.03 17.96
N SER A 329 -1.19 5.54 18.72
CA SER A 329 -0.32 4.77 19.62
C SER A 329 -1.02 3.60 20.32
N THR A 330 -0.93 2.42 19.73
CA THR A 330 -1.46 1.17 20.27
C THR A 330 -0.55 0.05 19.80
N TRP A 331 -0.39 -0.95 20.65
CA TRP A 331 0.34 -2.16 20.33
C TRP A 331 -0.62 -3.32 20.06
N VAL A 332 -0.14 -4.29 19.30
CA VAL A 332 -0.78 -5.58 19.06
C VAL A 332 0.18 -6.66 19.54
N GLU A 333 -0.31 -7.65 20.25
CA GLU A 333 0.49 -8.78 20.71
C GLU A 333 -0.06 -10.08 20.14
N PHE A 334 0.84 -10.82 19.51
CA PHE A 334 0.62 -12.10 18.87
C PHE A 334 1.14 -13.20 19.79
N GLY A 335 0.39 -14.28 19.91
CA GLY A 335 0.78 -15.47 20.64
C GLY A 335 0.44 -16.73 19.87
N LEU A 336 1.29 -17.74 20.01
CA LEU A 336 1.08 -19.08 19.48
C LEU A 336 1.32 -20.09 20.59
N ARG A 337 0.40 -21.03 20.77
CA ARG A 337 0.54 -22.12 21.75
C ARG A 337 -0.06 -23.41 21.23
N LEU A 338 0.42 -24.53 21.74
CA LEU A 338 -0.19 -25.85 21.53
C LEU A 338 -1.01 -26.24 22.74
N ARG A 339 -2.10 -26.95 22.49
CA ARG A 339 -2.85 -27.68 23.51
C ARG A 339 -2.77 -29.17 23.24
N VAL A 340 -2.27 -29.91 24.23
CA VAL A 340 -2.14 -31.38 24.20
C VAL A 340 -2.89 -31.92 25.40
N GLY A 341 -4.10 -32.44 25.15
CA GLY A 341 -5.05 -32.71 26.25
C GLY A 341 -5.36 -31.45 27.06
N ASP A 342 -5.06 -31.47 28.36
CA ASP A 342 -5.26 -30.33 29.26
C ASP A 342 -4.03 -29.41 29.37
N GLU A 343 -2.89 -29.82 28.83
CA GLU A 343 -1.65 -29.06 28.88
C GLU A 343 -1.62 -27.97 27.81
N VAL A 344 -1.11 -26.80 28.17
CA VAL A 344 -0.93 -25.65 27.26
C VAL A 344 0.55 -25.30 27.19
N ILE A 345 1.14 -25.44 26.00
CA ILE A 345 2.56 -25.26 25.75
C ILE A 345 2.74 -23.96 24.94
N PRO A 346 3.33 -22.90 25.52
CA PRO A 346 3.58 -21.67 24.78
C PRO A 346 4.71 -21.89 23.77
N LEU A 347 4.47 -21.55 22.50
CA LEU A 347 5.46 -21.65 21.43
C LEU A 347 6.07 -20.31 21.08
N HIS A 348 5.25 -19.26 21.01
CA HIS A 348 5.70 -17.92 20.62
C HIS A 348 4.85 -16.83 21.28
N ARG A 349 5.46 -15.67 21.54
CA ARG A 349 4.76 -14.44 21.95
C ARG A 349 5.57 -13.21 21.58
N GLN A 350 4.98 -12.29 20.82
CA GLN A 350 5.63 -11.06 20.39
C GLN A 350 4.65 -9.90 20.30
N ARG A 351 5.10 -8.72 20.75
CA ARG A 351 4.34 -7.48 20.69
C ARG A 351 4.92 -6.55 19.61
N LEU A 352 4.05 -6.00 18.80
CA LEU A 352 4.35 -5.04 17.74
C LEU A 352 3.68 -3.68 18.02
N GLU A 353 4.42 -2.59 17.83
CA GLU A 353 3.97 -1.19 17.92
C GLU A 353 4.51 -0.39 16.70
N PRO A 354 4.07 -0.70 15.47
CA PRO A 354 4.67 -0.16 14.23
C PRO A 354 4.56 1.36 14.07
N SER A 355 3.60 1.99 14.75
CA SER A 355 3.49 3.47 14.80
C SER A 355 4.67 4.12 15.52
N ARG A 356 5.34 3.38 16.41
CA ARG A 356 6.43 3.87 17.25
C ARG A 356 7.78 3.30 16.81
N PHE A 357 7.81 2.05 16.39
CA PHE A 357 9.03 1.33 16.09
C PHE A 357 9.05 0.89 14.63
N PHE A 358 10.02 1.39 13.87
CA PHE A 358 10.14 1.06 12.45
C PHE A 358 10.40 -0.43 12.23
N GLN A 359 11.16 -1.08 13.11
CA GLN A 359 11.44 -2.51 13.01
C GLN A 359 10.19 -3.41 13.15
N ASP A 360 9.09 -2.89 13.70
CA ASP A 360 7.82 -3.61 13.82
C ASP A 360 6.98 -3.53 12.53
N ARG A 361 7.50 -2.86 11.49
CA ARG A 361 6.89 -2.68 10.17
C ARG A 361 7.35 -3.76 9.21
N ALA A 362 7.07 -5.01 9.53
CA ALA A 362 7.45 -6.17 8.73
C ALA A 362 6.47 -7.33 8.93
N TRP A 363 6.58 -8.33 8.05
CA TRP A 363 6.13 -9.69 8.33
C TRP A 363 7.19 -10.40 9.17
N PHE A 364 6.75 -11.11 10.21
CA PHE A 364 7.61 -11.88 11.09
C PHE A 364 7.37 -13.37 10.85
N GLU A 365 8.33 -14.00 10.21
CA GLU A 365 8.30 -15.43 9.86
C GLU A 365 8.44 -16.30 11.12
N LEU A 366 7.64 -17.35 11.19
CA LEU A 366 7.69 -18.39 12.22
C LEU A 366 7.78 -19.77 11.55
N ASP A 367 8.76 -20.54 12.02
CA ASP A 367 8.93 -21.95 11.68
C ASP A 367 9.08 -22.72 13.00
N ILE A 368 8.06 -23.51 13.35
CA ILE A 368 8.02 -24.25 14.61
C ILE A 368 8.09 -25.75 14.32
N ASP A 369 9.14 -26.39 14.82
CA ASP A 369 9.27 -27.85 14.82
C ASP A 369 8.23 -28.48 15.77
N LEU A 370 7.41 -29.38 15.23
CA LEU A 370 6.37 -30.13 15.94
C LEU A 370 6.78 -31.59 16.21
N GLY A 371 8.05 -31.96 15.96
CA GLY A 371 8.54 -33.33 16.06
C GLY A 371 8.30 -34.00 17.42
N GLU A 372 8.33 -33.23 18.53
CA GLU A 372 8.03 -33.75 19.87
C GLU A 372 6.60 -34.32 20.00
N TRP A 373 5.68 -33.87 19.14
CA TRP A 373 4.29 -34.31 19.13
C TRP A 373 3.96 -35.20 17.93
N ALA A 374 4.97 -35.74 17.23
CA ALA A 374 4.77 -36.62 16.09
C ALA A 374 3.80 -37.76 16.38
N GLY A 375 2.79 -37.93 15.51
CA GLY A 375 1.72 -38.92 15.63
C GLY A 375 0.63 -38.57 16.65
N GLN A 376 0.66 -37.40 17.28
CA GLN A 376 -0.34 -36.97 18.27
C GLN A 376 -1.37 -36.00 17.66
N ASP A 377 -2.57 -36.03 18.23
CA ASP A 377 -3.59 -35.01 17.98
C ASP A 377 -3.38 -33.84 18.95
N VAL A 378 -3.13 -32.67 18.39
CA VAL A 378 -2.91 -31.43 19.12
C VAL A 378 -3.91 -30.37 18.67
N ARG A 379 -4.00 -29.26 19.40
CA ARG A 379 -4.64 -28.04 18.91
C ARG A 379 -3.65 -26.91 18.84
N VAL A 380 -3.56 -26.26 17.69
CA VAL A 380 -2.78 -25.04 17.49
C VAL A 380 -3.68 -23.85 17.84
N GLU A 381 -3.24 -23.00 18.75
CA GLU A 381 -3.98 -21.83 19.21
C GLU A 381 -3.22 -20.55 18.85
N PHE A 382 -3.84 -19.73 18.00
CA PHE A 382 -3.40 -18.39 17.61
C PHE A 382 -4.10 -17.36 18.49
N LEU A 383 -3.33 -16.42 19.05
CA LEU A 383 -3.81 -15.44 20.01
C LEU A 383 -3.48 -14.03 19.56
N ASN A 384 -4.46 -13.13 19.59
CA ASN A 384 -4.25 -11.70 19.35
C ASN A 384 -4.84 -10.86 20.49
N SER A 385 -4.04 -9.91 20.98
CA SER A 385 -4.47 -8.88 21.93
C SER A 385 -4.00 -7.49 21.53
N ALA A 386 -4.64 -6.45 22.05
CA ALA A 386 -4.30 -5.07 21.74
C ALA A 386 -4.28 -4.19 22.98
N GLY A 387 -3.44 -3.15 22.94
CA GLY A 387 -3.30 -2.18 24.03
C GLY A 387 -4.52 -1.28 24.22
N SER A 388 -5.38 -1.14 23.22
CA SER A 388 -6.58 -0.29 23.28
C SER A 388 -7.72 -0.80 22.39
N PRO A 389 -8.96 -0.32 22.60
CA PRO A 389 -10.10 -0.65 21.73
C PRO A 389 -9.91 -0.28 20.25
N ARG A 390 -9.00 0.66 19.94
CA ARG A 390 -8.69 1.03 18.55
C ARG A 390 -7.98 -0.08 17.78
N GLY A 391 -7.30 -0.99 18.50
CA GLY A 391 -6.71 -2.20 17.92
C GLY A 391 -7.70 -3.34 17.69
N GLU A 392 -8.96 -3.22 18.16
CA GLU A 392 -9.95 -4.29 18.02
C GLU A 392 -10.61 -4.28 16.64
N SER A 393 -9.83 -4.48 15.58
CA SER A 393 -10.27 -4.57 14.18
C SER A 393 -9.69 -5.80 13.50
N LEU A 394 -10.42 -6.37 12.54
CA LEU A 394 -9.87 -7.41 11.66
C LEU A 394 -8.71 -6.90 10.82
N TRP A 395 -8.70 -5.62 10.48
CA TRP A 395 -7.62 -4.98 9.72
C TRP A 395 -6.38 -4.67 10.56
N MET A 396 -6.29 -5.19 11.79
CA MET A 396 -5.22 -4.86 12.72
C MET A 396 -4.16 -5.96 12.79
N ALA A 397 -4.57 -7.20 12.99
CA ALA A 397 -3.66 -8.31 13.29
C ALA A 397 -3.97 -9.54 12.43
N GLY A 398 -2.97 -10.02 11.70
CA GLY A 398 -3.10 -11.10 10.74
C GLY A 398 -1.99 -12.12 10.94
N TRP A 399 -2.37 -13.38 10.80
CA TRP A 399 -1.48 -14.51 10.64
C TRP A 399 -1.51 -14.85 9.16
N GLU A 400 -0.36 -14.97 8.50
CA GLU A 400 -0.31 -15.63 7.20
C GLU A 400 -0.93 -17.01 7.31
N GLN A 401 -1.61 -17.45 6.26
CA GLN A 401 -2.25 -18.75 6.20
C GLN A 401 -1.28 -19.86 6.64
N PRO A 402 -1.50 -20.48 7.80
CA PRO A 402 -0.50 -21.38 8.37
C PRO A 402 -0.42 -22.69 7.59
N GLU A 403 0.79 -23.15 7.33
CA GLU A 403 1.08 -24.37 6.61
C GLU A 403 1.82 -25.36 7.49
N VAL A 404 1.48 -26.63 7.35
CA VAL A 404 2.18 -27.74 7.99
C VAL A 404 2.97 -28.46 6.92
N THR A 405 4.29 -28.39 7.00
CA THR A 405 5.22 -29.06 6.09
C THR A 405 5.84 -30.26 6.75
N VAL A 406 6.04 -31.35 6.02
CA VAL A 406 6.73 -32.54 6.54
C VAL A 406 8.19 -32.54 6.08
N SER A 407 9.09 -32.84 7.01
CA SER A 407 10.49 -33.05 6.68
C SER A 407 10.61 -34.31 5.83
N LEU A 408 11.12 -34.19 4.61
CA LEU A 408 11.56 -35.33 3.80
C LEU A 408 12.85 -35.88 4.44
N GLN A 409 12.74 -36.51 5.60
CA GLN A 409 13.84 -37.27 6.14
C GLN A 409 14.00 -38.48 5.22
N GLY A 410 15.07 -38.45 4.41
CA GLY A 410 15.38 -39.48 3.45
C GLY A 410 15.36 -40.84 4.12
N ASP A 411 14.37 -41.65 3.76
CA ASP A 411 14.47 -43.10 3.90
C ASP A 411 15.65 -43.51 3.02
N GLY A 412 16.82 -43.58 3.66
CA GLY A 412 18.04 -44.19 3.15
C GLY A 412 17.92 -45.70 2.97
N ASP A 413 16.71 -46.23 2.77
CA ASP A 413 16.52 -47.51 2.10
C ASP A 413 16.66 -47.25 0.60
N SER A 414 17.93 -47.10 0.22
CA SER A 414 18.40 -47.57 -1.08
C SER A 414 18.17 -49.09 -1.11
N ALA A 415 16.91 -49.47 -1.33
CA ALA A 415 16.53 -50.78 -1.80
C ALA A 415 17.32 -50.99 -3.09
N ASN A 416 18.39 -51.75 -2.93
CA ASN A 416 19.27 -52.27 -3.93
C ASN A 416 18.41 -53.05 -4.93
N LEU A 417 17.81 -52.34 -5.88
CA LEU A 417 17.25 -52.94 -7.09
C LEU A 417 18.46 -53.42 -7.86
N GLY A 418 18.82 -54.68 -7.59
CA GLY A 418 19.80 -55.43 -8.33
C GLY A 418 19.44 -55.39 -9.81
N LEU A 419 20.04 -54.45 -10.52
CA LEU A 419 20.28 -54.58 -11.94
C LEU A 419 21.46 -55.53 -12.05
N GLY A 420 21.09 -56.79 -12.29
CA GLY A 420 22.02 -57.83 -12.67
C GLY A 420 22.93 -57.32 -13.78
N GLU A 421 24.21 -57.50 -13.54
CA GLU A 421 25.19 -57.66 -14.59
C GLU A 421 24.65 -58.70 -15.58
N ASP A 422 24.33 -58.28 -16.80
CA ASP A 422 24.33 -59.22 -17.91
C ASP A 422 25.13 -58.61 -19.06
N TRP A 423 26.32 -59.15 -19.17
CA TRP A 423 27.22 -59.06 -20.29
C TRP A 423 26.54 -59.64 -21.53
N THR A 424 26.55 -58.90 -22.64
CA THR A 424 26.83 -59.51 -23.95
C THR A 424 27.55 -58.52 -24.86
N GLU A 425 28.82 -58.83 -25.09
CA GLU A 425 29.57 -58.44 -26.28
C GLU A 425 28.82 -58.89 -27.54
N GLY A 426 28.80 -58.02 -28.55
CA GLY A 426 28.26 -58.31 -29.87
C GLY A 426 28.92 -57.40 -30.91
N SER A 427 30.14 -57.76 -31.29
CA SER A 427 30.81 -57.29 -32.50
C SER A 427 30.07 -57.79 -33.76
N SER A 428 29.84 -56.92 -34.74
CA SER A 428 30.14 -57.13 -36.17
C SER A 428 29.49 -56.08 -37.08
N GLU A 429 30.36 -55.40 -37.84
CA GLU A 429 30.26 -55.04 -39.27
C GLU A 429 28.89 -54.77 -39.92
N ASN A 430 28.67 -53.51 -40.32
CA ASN A 430 28.76 -53.07 -41.73
C ASN A 430 28.79 -51.55 -41.85
#